data_AF-K0XUJ5-F1
#
_entry.id   AF-K0XUJ5-F1
#
_cell.length_a   1.000
_cell.length_b   1.000
_cell.length_c   1.000
_cell.angle_alpha   90.00
_cell.angle_beta   90.00
_cell.angle_gamma   90.00
#
_symmetry.space_group_name_H-M   'P 1'
#
loop_
_entity.id
_entity.type
_entity.pdbx_description
1 polymer ?
#
loop_
_entity_poly.entity_id
_entity_poly.type
_entity_poly.pdbx_seq_one_letter_code
_entity_poly.pdbx_strand_id
1 'polypeptide(L)'
;MINRIYLAGGCFWGVEGYFKRIKGVMDTTCGYANGNTENPSYEEVCRHNTGHAETVLIDYDESVLSLEDLLIYYFRIIDPVSVNRQGNDVGTQYRTGIYYTDEAQLPAINKAIEREQRKYGERIAVEVLPIENFYTAEEYHQDYLDKNPNGYCHINLAWANEPIVRSEEYKKDDDEVLKNRLSALQYDVTMNAATERPFDNEFNSNFEKGIYVDITSGEPLFFSTDKFESGCGWPSFSKPIQKDLVHYKEDLSLGRRRIEVRSNNADIHLGHVFNDGPSELGGLRYCINSAALRFIPLDKMEEEGYGYLIEYVS
;
A
#
# COMPACT_ATOMS: atom_id res chain seq x y z
N MET A 1 -13.65 -16.07 13.20
CA MET A 1 -15.08 -15.75 13.39
C MET A 1 -15.47 -14.89 12.20
N ILE A 2 -16.65 -15.08 11.63
CA ILE A 2 -17.09 -14.27 10.50
C ILE A 2 -17.56 -12.92 11.05
N ASN A 3 -16.92 -11.85 10.60
CA ASN A 3 -17.27 -10.48 10.92
C ASN A 3 -17.60 -9.70 9.64
N ARG A 4 -18.27 -8.56 9.83
CA ARG A 4 -18.73 -7.69 8.74
C ARG A 4 -18.20 -6.28 8.90
N ILE A 5 -17.91 -5.66 7.78
CA ILE A 5 -17.65 -4.22 7.68
C ILE A 5 -18.19 -3.71 6.35
N TYR A 6 -18.60 -2.46 6.31
CA TYR A 6 -19.12 -1.81 5.10
C TYR A 6 -18.16 -0.68 4.72
N LEU A 7 -17.64 -0.71 3.50
CA LEU A 7 -16.65 0.25 3.03
C LEU A 7 -17.15 0.97 1.78
N ALA A 8 -17.24 2.29 1.86
CA ALA A 8 -17.51 3.17 0.72
C ALA A 8 -16.19 3.78 0.25
N GLY A 9 -15.84 3.60 -1.02
CA GLY A 9 -14.51 3.95 -1.54
C GLY A 9 -14.55 4.44 -2.98
N GLY A 10 -15.64 5.09 -3.40
CA GLY A 10 -15.89 5.43 -4.80
C GLY A 10 -16.73 4.36 -5.50
N CYS A 11 -16.54 4.19 -6.81
CA CYS A 11 -17.27 3.19 -7.60
C CYS A 11 -17.06 1.79 -7.01
N PHE A 12 -18.13 1.15 -6.53
CA PHE A 12 -18.02 -0.13 -5.80
C PHE A 12 -17.49 -1.29 -6.65
N TRP A 13 -17.48 -1.19 -7.98
CA TRP A 13 -17.02 -2.27 -8.88
C TRP A 13 -15.54 -2.57 -8.67
N GLY A 14 -14.73 -1.50 -8.56
CA GLY A 14 -13.31 -1.63 -8.27
C GLY A 14 -13.06 -2.10 -6.84
N VAL A 15 -13.82 -1.57 -5.88
CA VAL A 15 -13.69 -1.90 -4.46
C VAL A 15 -13.99 -3.39 -4.22
N GLU A 16 -15.11 -3.89 -4.75
CA GLU A 16 -15.49 -5.30 -4.68
C GLU A 16 -14.44 -6.18 -5.38
N GLY A 17 -14.12 -5.89 -6.64
CA GLY A 17 -13.14 -6.66 -7.41
C GLY A 17 -11.74 -6.71 -6.79
N TYR A 18 -11.40 -5.71 -5.98
CA TYR A 18 -10.16 -5.66 -5.19
C TYR A 18 -10.27 -6.52 -3.93
N PHE A 19 -11.30 -6.31 -3.09
CA PHE A 19 -11.44 -7.03 -1.82
C PHE A 19 -11.68 -8.54 -2.00
N LYS A 20 -12.36 -8.96 -3.07
CA LYS A 20 -12.54 -10.39 -3.40
C LYS A 20 -11.24 -11.17 -3.56
N ARG A 21 -10.13 -10.49 -3.85
CA ARG A 21 -8.81 -11.11 -4.06
C ARG A 21 -8.03 -11.30 -2.76
N ILE A 22 -8.46 -10.66 -1.68
CA ILE A 22 -7.73 -10.63 -0.42
C ILE A 22 -8.02 -11.91 0.37
N LYS A 23 -6.95 -12.62 0.74
CA LYS A 23 -7.04 -13.80 1.59
C LYS A 23 -7.69 -13.47 2.94
N GLY A 24 -8.73 -14.23 3.28
CA GLY A 24 -9.54 -14.02 4.50
C GLY A 24 -10.86 -13.28 4.26
N VAL A 25 -11.03 -12.64 3.11
CA VAL A 25 -12.36 -12.20 2.63
C VAL A 25 -13.14 -13.43 2.18
N MET A 26 -14.36 -13.57 2.67
CA MET A 26 -15.23 -14.73 2.46
C MET A 26 -16.33 -14.43 1.45
N ASP A 27 -16.92 -13.23 1.53
CA ASP A 27 -17.96 -12.77 0.61
C ASP A 27 -17.96 -11.24 0.50
N THR A 28 -18.48 -10.73 -0.62
CA THR A 28 -18.62 -9.30 -0.87
C THR A 28 -19.96 -9.00 -1.51
N THR A 29 -20.63 -7.93 -1.10
CA THR A 29 -21.89 -7.48 -1.71
C THR A 29 -21.85 -5.98 -1.97
N CYS A 30 -22.09 -5.55 -3.21
CA CYS A 30 -22.27 -4.14 -3.56
C CYS A 30 -23.65 -3.64 -3.13
N GLY A 31 -23.74 -2.40 -2.67
CA GLY A 31 -24.99 -1.78 -2.29
C GLY A 31 -24.90 -0.29 -1.98
N TYR A 32 -25.98 0.23 -1.44
CA TYR A 32 -26.21 1.64 -1.14
C TYR A 32 -26.44 1.80 0.36
N ALA A 33 -25.57 2.57 1.02
CA ALA A 33 -25.57 2.71 2.47
C ALA A 33 -25.86 4.14 2.95
N ASN A 34 -26.44 4.23 4.14
CA ASN A 34 -26.58 5.46 4.94
C ASN A 34 -27.20 6.63 4.15
N GLY A 35 -28.28 6.36 3.43
CA GLY A 35 -29.09 7.38 2.76
C GLY A 35 -30.48 7.54 3.36
N ASN A 36 -31.27 8.44 2.76
CA ASN A 36 -32.54 8.95 3.31
C ASN A 36 -33.78 8.38 2.61
N THR A 37 -33.62 7.42 1.70
CA THR A 37 -34.70 6.77 0.96
C THR A 37 -34.67 5.26 1.15
N GLU A 38 -35.83 4.62 1.02
CA GLU A 38 -35.97 3.17 1.15
C GLU A 38 -35.75 2.48 -0.20
N ASN A 39 -34.92 1.44 -0.23
CA ASN A 39 -34.66 0.56 -1.37
C ASN A 39 -34.41 1.31 -2.71
N PRO A 40 -33.42 2.22 -2.77
CA PRO A 40 -33.15 3.01 -3.96
C PRO A 40 -32.59 2.15 -5.10
N SER A 41 -32.92 2.51 -6.33
CA SER A 41 -32.22 2.05 -7.54
C SER A 41 -30.93 2.83 -7.79
N TYR A 42 -30.04 2.28 -8.61
CA TYR A 42 -28.82 2.98 -9.03
C TYR A 42 -29.10 4.37 -9.63
N GLU A 43 -30.16 4.47 -10.46
CA GLU A 43 -30.54 5.74 -11.10
C GLU A 43 -30.95 6.79 -10.05
N GLU A 44 -31.66 6.37 -9.00
CA GLU A 44 -32.03 7.26 -7.91
C GLU A 44 -30.84 7.73 -7.10
N VAL A 45 -29.92 6.82 -6.77
CA VAL A 45 -28.67 7.17 -6.06
C VAL A 45 -27.86 8.19 -6.86
N CYS A 46 -27.75 8.02 -8.17
CA CYS A 46 -26.97 8.91 -9.03
C CYS A 46 -27.66 10.26 -9.33
N ARG A 47 -29.00 10.35 -9.35
CA ARG A 47 -29.72 11.52 -9.89
C ARG A 47 -30.62 12.25 -8.89
N HIS A 48 -31.03 11.60 -7.82
CA HIS A 48 -32.12 12.09 -6.96
C HIS A 48 -31.67 12.47 -5.55
N ASN A 49 -30.35 12.65 -5.34
CA ASN A 49 -29.75 13.10 -4.08
C ASN A 49 -30.29 12.31 -2.87
N THR A 50 -30.34 11.00 -3.00
CA THR A 50 -30.89 10.10 -1.96
C THR A 50 -30.02 10.06 -0.71
N GLY A 51 -28.77 10.53 -0.80
CA GLY A 51 -27.80 10.56 0.30
C GLY A 51 -27.04 9.25 0.49
N HIS A 52 -27.38 8.19 -0.25
CA HIS A 52 -26.69 6.91 -0.16
C HIS A 52 -25.25 6.99 -0.68
N ALA A 53 -24.33 6.23 -0.09
CA ALA A 53 -23.00 5.95 -0.62
C ALA A 53 -22.97 4.59 -1.32
N GLU A 54 -22.29 4.50 -2.45
CA GLU A 54 -21.86 3.22 -3.01
C GLU A 54 -20.90 2.54 -2.03
N THR A 55 -21.28 1.35 -1.59
CA THR A 55 -20.66 0.66 -0.45
C THR A 55 -20.53 -0.82 -0.76
N VAL A 56 -19.42 -1.41 -0.33
CA VAL A 56 -19.22 -2.86 -0.36
C VAL A 56 -19.34 -3.39 1.07
N LEU A 57 -20.30 -4.28 1.29
CA LEU A 57 -20.33 -5.16 2.46
C LEU A 57 -19.27 -6.24 2.28
N ILE A 58 -18.41 -6.41 3.27
CA ILE A 58 -17.34 -7.41 3.28
C ILE A 58 -17.56 -8.34 4.48
N ASP A 59 -17.80 -9.61 4.19
CA ASP A 59 -17.74 -10.70 5.15
C ASP A 59 -16.30 -11.25 5.16
N TYR A 60 -15.65 -11.30 6.33
CA TYR A 60 -14.27 -11.77 6.46
C TYR A 60 -14.09 -12.68 7.68
N ASP A 61 -13.16 -13.63 7.58
CA ASP A 61 -12.75 -14.45 8.73
C ASP A 61 -11.62 -13.76 9.49
N GLU A 62 -11.94 -13.26 10.67
CA GLU A 62 -11.00 -12.54 11.53
C GLU A 62 -9.86 -13.43 12.06
N SER A 63 -9.95 -14.76 11.90
CA SER A 63 -8.82 -15.66 12.19
C SER A 63 -7.71 -15.61 11.12
N VAL A 64 -8.03 -15.09 9.93
CA VAL A 64 -7.13 -14.99 8.78
C VAL A 64 -6.78 -13.54 8.45
N LEU A 65 -7.77 -12.64 8.50
CA LEU A 65 -7.63 -11.22 8.17
C LEU A 65 -8.20 -10.37 9.30
N SER A 66 -7.33 -9.65 10.03
CA SER A 66 -7.79 -8.73 11.07
C SER A 66 -8.50 -7.51 10.47
N LEU A 67 -9.39 -6.87 11.23
CA LEU A 67 -9.99 -5.60 10.81
C LEU A 67 -8.92 -4.51 10.54
N GLU A 68 -7.85 -4.48 11.35
CA GLU A 68 -6.76 -3.52 11.16
C GLU A 68 -6.07 -3.71 9.80
N ASP A 69 -5.85 -4.95 9.36
CA ASP A 69 -5.22 -5.29 8.08
C ASP A 69 -6.17 -5.04 6.90
N LEU A 70 -7.44 -5.37 7.05
CA LEU A 70 -8.49 -5.06 6.08
C LEU A 70 -8.53 -3.55 5.80
N LEU A 71 -8.41 -2.72 6.85
CA LEU A 71 -8.37 -1.26 6.69
C LEU A 71 -7.06 -0.75 6.07
N ILE A 72 -5.93 -1.45 6.20
CA ILE A 72 -4.71 -1.13 5.42
C ILE A 72 -4.99 -1.31 3.93
N TYR A 73 -5.66 -2.40 3.55
CA TYR A 73 -6.05 -2.63 2.17
C TYR A 73 -7.04 -1.58 1.64
N TYR A 74 -7.98 -1.13 2.48
CA TYR A 74 -8.91 -0.05 2.13
C TYR A 74 -8.19 1.26 1.81
N PHE A 75 -7.35 1.75 2.74
CA PHE A 75 -6.63 3.01 2.54
C PHE A 75 -5.65 2.97 1.35
N ARG A 76 -5.18 1.79 0.94
CA ARG A 76 -4.31 1.61 -0.23
C ARG A 76 -5.00 1.99 -1.55
N ILE A 77 -6.33 1.87 -1.65
CA ILE A 77 -7.07 2.01 -2.92
C ILE A 77 -7.90 3.29 -3.03
N ILE A 78 -7.98 4.07 -1.96
CA ILE A 78 -8.74 5.33 -1.95
C ILE A 78 -7.81 6.54 -1.87
N ASP A 79 -8.32 7.69 -2.30
CA ASP A 79 -7.81 8.99 -1.91
C ASP A 79 -8.53 9.42 -0.61
N PRO A 80 -7.86 9.37 0.56
CA PRO A 80 -8.50 9.63 1.84
C PRO A 80 -8.76 11.10 2.11
N VAL A 81 -8.19 12.04 1.36
CA VAL A 81 -8.40 13.49 1.54
C VAL A 81 -9.44 14.04 0.57
N SER A 82 -9.71 13.33 -0.52
CA SER A 82 -10.74 13.70 -1.50
C SER A 82 -12.16 13.66 -0.91
N VAL A 83 -12.91 14.75 -1.13
CA VAL A 83 -14.30 14.89 -0.67
C VAL A 83 -15.25 14.59 -1.83
N ASN A 84 -16.17 13.64 -1.64
CA ASN A 84 -17.23 13.27 -2.61
C ASN A 84 -16.70 12.96 -4.02
N ARG A 85 -15.52 12.34 -4.10
CA ARG A 85 -14.87 11.99 -5.36
C ARG A 85 -13.84 10.88 -5.15
N GLN A 86 -13.76 9.94 -6.09
CA GLN A 86 -12.65 8.99 -6.23
C GLN A 86 -12.33 8.83 -7.72
N GLY A 87 -11.08 9.09 -8.11
CA GLY A 87 -10.67 9.13 -9.51
C GLY A 87 -11.51 10.12 -10.34
N ASN A 88 -12.20 9.61 -11.36
CA ASN A 88 -13.07 10.40 -12.24
C ASN A 88 -14.53 10.45 -11.76
N ASP A 89 -14.88 9.66 -10.74
CA ASP A 89 -16.23 9.52 -10.23
C ASP A 89 -16.48 10.61 -9.18
N VAL A 90 -17.43 11.51 -9.46
CA VAL A 90 -17.71 12.71 -8.63
C VAL A 90 -19.17 12.70 -8.19
N GLY A 91 -19.40 12.87 -6.89
CA GLY A 91 -20.72 12.86 -6.29
C GLY A 91 -20.69 12.34 -4.85
N THR A 92 -21.73 12.66 -4.09
CA THR A 92 -21.87 12.23 -2.68
C THR A 92 -21.99 10.71 -2.55
N GLN A 93 -22.44 10.03 -3.60
CA GLN A 93 -22.46 8.57 -3.68
C GLN A 93 -21.05 7.95 -3.73
N TYR A 94 -20.04 8.72 -4.13
CA TYR A 94 -18.64 8.28 -4.21
C TYR A 94 -17.79 8.80 -3.04
N ARG A 95 -18.42 9.25 -1.96
CA ARG A 95 -17.71 9.64 -0.74
C ARG A 95 -17.01 8.43 -0.11
N THR A 96 -15.96 8.69 0.64
CA THR A 96 -15.22 7.67 1.38
C THR A 96 -15.82 7.49 2.78
N GLY A 97 -16.01 6.24 3.21
CA GLY A 97 -16.67 5.94 4.47
C GLY A 97 -16.39 4.53 5.00
N ILE A 98 -16.30 4.43 6.32
CA ILE A 98 -16.19 3.16 7.05
C ILE A 98 -17.44 3.04 7.93
N TYR A 99 -18.32 2.10 7.60
CA TYR A 99 -19.55 1.88 8.35
C TYR A 99 -19.50 0.60 9.18
N TYR A 100 -19.55 0.76 10.50
CA TYR A 100 -19.41 -0.34 11.45
C TYR A 100 -20.77 -0.87 11.92
N THR A 101 -20.80 -2.16 12.26
CA THR A 101 -21.99 -2.84 12.81
C THR A 101 -21.99 -2.92 14.33
N ASP A 102 -20.80 -2.92 14.93
CA ASP A 102 -20.59 -3.06 16.37
C ASP A 102 -19.58 -2.01 16.85
N GLU A 103 -19.88 -1.35 17.97
CA GLU A 103 -18.96 -0.39 18.60
C GLU A 103 -17.64 -1.04 19.02
N ALA A 104 -17.60 -2.36 19.22
CA ALA A 104 -16.36 -3.10 19.45
C ALA A 104 -15.33 -2.97 18.32
N GLN A 105 -15.75 -2.56 17.11
CA GLN A 105 -14.89 -2.33 15.95
C GLN A 105 -14.19 -0.95 16.00
N LEU A 106 -14.75 0.01 16.76
CA LEU A 106 -14.26 1.39 16.81
C LEU A 106 -12.78 1.53 17.20
N PRO A 107 -12.22 0.79 18.18
CA PRO A 107 -10.81 0.90 18.51
C PRO A 107 -9.88 0.63 17.32
N ALA A 108 -10.17 -0.42 16.54
CA ALA A 108 -9.39 -0.77 15.35
C ALA A 108 -9.56 0.27 14.23
N ILE A 109 -10.80 0.73 14.01
CA ILE A 109 -11.09 1.76 12.99
C ILE A 109 -10.40 3.08 13.34
N ASN A 110 -10.49 3.54 14.58
CA ASN A 110 -9.86 4.77 15.03
C ASN A 110 -8.34 4.70 14.93
N LYS A 111 -7.74 3.56 15.27
CA LYS A 111 -6.29 3.34 15.08
C LYS A 111 -5.89 3.42 13.60
N ALA A 112 -6.68 2.85 12.70
CA ALA A 112 -6.43 2.94 11.26
C ALA A 112 -6.56 4.38 10.74
N ILE A 113 -7.58 5.11 11.18
CA ILE A 113 -7.79 6.54 10.88
C ILE A 113 -6.61 7.39 11.37
N GLU A 114 -6.16 7.19 12.61
CA GLU A 114 -5.01 7.91 13.17
C GLU A 114 -3.71 7.60 12.42
N ARG A 115 -3.50 6.33 12.07
CA ARG A 115 -2.34 5.89 11.28
C ARG A 115 -2.33 6.57 9.91
N GLU A 116 -3.46 6.58 9.23
CA GLU A 116 -3.55 7.18 7.90
C GLU A 116 -3.41 8.71 7.95
N GLN A 117 -4.08 9.36 8.91
CA GLN A 117 -4.02 10.80 9.09
C GLN A 117 -2.59 11.33 9.25
N ARG A 118 -1.66 10.55 9.83
CA ARG A 118 -0.25 10.96 9.99
C ARG A 118 0.50 11.13 8.66
N LYS A 119 0.01 10.52 7.57
CA LYS A 119 0.61 10.64 6.23
C LYS A 119 0.23 11.95 5.52
N TYR A 120 -0.81 12.63 5.99
CA TYR A 120 -1.38 13.81 5.34
C TYR A 120 -1.33 15.03 6.26
N GLY A 121 -0.93 16.17 5.70
CA GLY A 121 -0.98 17.46 6.41
C GLY A 121 -2.39 18.02 6.54
N GLU A 122 -3.29 17.64 5.62
CA GLU A 122 -4.71 17.97 5.64
C GLU A 122 -5.54 16.87 6.31
N ARG A 123 -6.72 17.23 6.81
CA ARG A 123 -7.61 16.28 7.47
C ARG A 123 -8.20 15.31 6.45
N ILE A 124 -8.13 14.01 6.71
CA ILE A 124 -8.78 13.01 5.85
C ILE A 124 -10.31 13.17 5.89
N ALA A 125 -10.93 12.99 4.72
CA ALA A 125 -12.37 13.14 4.48
C ALA A 125 -13.18 11.88 4.81
N VAL A 126 -12.52 10.74 5.04
CA VAL A 126 -13.17 9.46 5.33
C VAL A 126 -14.06 9.57 6.56
N GLU A 127 -15.37 9.35 6.40
CA GLU A 127 -16.30 9.35 7.51
C GLU A 127 -16.30 7.99 8.24
N VAL A 128 -16.54 8.01 9.55
CA VAL A 128 -16.69 6.81 10.38
C VAL A 128 -18.02 6.91 11.11
N LEU A 129 -18.98 6.07 10.73
CA LEU A 129 -20.36 6.12 11.22
C LEU A 129 -20.89 4.70 11.47
N PRO A 130 -21.88 4.50 12.35
CA PRO A 130 -22.59 3.23 12.37
C PRO A 130 -23.33 3.02 11.04
N ILE A 131 -23.53 1.76 10.65
CA ILE A 131 -24.42 1.44 9.52
C ILE A 131 -25.89 1.66 9.95
N GLU A 132 -26.60 2.52 9.22
CA GLU A 132 -28.02 2.83 9.50
C GLU A 132 -28.94 2.02 8.59
N ASN A 133 -28.63 1.97 7.29
CA ASN A 133 -29.32 1.18 6.29
C ASN A 133 -28.35 0.74 5.20
N PHE A 134 -28.61 -0.42 4.60
CA PHE A 134 -27.89 -0.95 3.46
C PHE A 134 -28.86 -1.67 2.54
N TYR A 135 -28.90 -1.25 1.28
CA TYR A 135 -29.73 -1.87 0.25
C TYR A 135 -28.81 -2.48 -0.81
N THR A 136 -28.95 -3.79 -1.03
CA THR A 136 -28.19 -4.50 -2.05
C THR A 136 -28.45 -3.90 -3.43
N ALA A 137 -27.38 -3.60 -4.16
CA ALA A 137 -27.46 -3.11 -5.53
C ALA A 137 -27.99 -4.20 -6.47
N GLU A 138 -28.49 -3.81 -7.63
CA GLU A 138 -29.02 -4.73 -8.62
C GLU A 138 -27.97 -5.78 -9.07
N GLU A 139 -28.43 -6.96 -9.48
CA GLU A 139 -27.57 -8.11 -9.83
C GLU A 139 -26.51 -7.81 -10.91
N TYR A 140 -26.74 -6.82 -11.77
CA TYR A 140 -25.75 -6.45 -12.78
C TYR A 140 -24.55 -5.70 -12.21
N HIS A 141 -24.65 -5.13 -11.01
CA HIS A 141 -23.54 -4.49 -10.30
C HIS A 141 -22.70 -5.48 -9.48
N GLN A 142 -23.31 -6.56 -8.99
CA GLN A 142 -22.61 -7.60 -8.24
C GLN A 142 -21.59 -8.29 -9.16
N ASP A 143 -20.38 -8.53 -8.68
CA ASP A 143 -19.31 -9.20 -9.43
C ASP A 143 -19.05 -8.56 -10.82
N TYR A 144 -19.22 -7.24 -10.93
CA TYR A 144 -19.24 -6.58 -12.23
C TYR A 144 -17.96 -6.82 -13.04
N LEU A 145 -16.78 -6.76 -12.40
CA LEU A 145 -15.48 -6.95 -13.06
C LEU A 145 -15.17 -8.42 -13.36
N ASP A 146 -15.82 -9.37 -12.69
CA ASP A 146 -15.73 -10.79 -13.06
C ASP A 146 -16.58 -11.06 -14.31
N LYS A 147 -17.77 -10.45 -14.38
CA LYS A 147 -18.68 -10.49 -15.53
C LYS A 147 -18.11 -9.71 -16.72
N ASN A 148 -17.37 -8.62 -16.46
CA ASN A 148 -16.82 -7.70 -17.45
C ASN A 148 -15.33 -7.42 -17.16
N PRO A 149 -14.40 -8.31 -17.55
CA PRO A 149 -12.97 -8.18 -17.21
C PRO A 149 -12.29 -6.90 -17.70
N ASN A 150 -12.81 -6.29 -18.77
CA ASN A 150 -12.34 -5.01 -19.31
C ASN A 150 -13.27 -3.84 -18.97
N GLY A 151 -14.12 -4.02 -17.94
CA GLY A 151 -15.03 -3.00 -17.44
C GLY A 151 -14.28 -1.82 -16.82
N TYR A 152 -15.02 -0.75 -16.55
CA TYR A 152 -14.44 0.43 -15.90
C TYR A 152 -13.94 0.09 -14.50
N CYS A 153 -12.68 0.44 -14.21
CA CYS A 153 -12.09 0.33 -12.90
C CYS A 153 -10.99 1.40 -12.77
N HIS A 154 -11.13 2.30 -11.79
CA HIS A 154 -10.09 3.30 -11.50
C HIS A 154 -9.02 2.77 -10.53
N ILE A 155 -9.23 1.58 -9.95
CA ILE A 155 -8.37 0.95 -8.95
C ILE A 155 -7.46 -0.07 -9.63
N ASN A 156 -6.19 -0.12 -9.25
CA ASN A 156 -5.31 -1.19 -9.69
C ASN A 156 -5.55 -2.45 -8.85
N LEU A 157 -6.31 -3.41 -9.38
CA LEU A 157 -6.64 -4.65 -8.68
C LEU A 157 -5.42 -5.53 -8.34
N ALA A 158 -4.26 -5.29 -8.96
CA ALA A 158 -3.03 -6.02 -8.64
C ALA A 158 -2.50 -5.68 -7.23
N TRP A 159 -2.86 -4.52 -6.69
CA TRP A 159 -2.45 -4.10 -5.33
C TRP A 159 -3.02 -5.00 -4.22
N ALA A 160 -4.05 -5.80 -4.51
CA ALA A 160 -4.58 -6.78 -3.56
C ALA A 160 -3.57 -7.92 -3.29
N ASN A 161 -2.63 -8.12 -4.22
CA ASN A 161 -1.58 -9.13 -4.12
C ASN A 161 -0.27 -8.55 -3.55
N GLU A 162 -0.24 -7.28 -3.16
CA GLU A 162 0.92 -6.72 -2.46
C GLU A 162 0.79 -7.02 -0.96
N PRO A 163 1.87 -7.44 -0.29
CA PRO A 163 1.82 -7.77 1.14
C PRO A 163 1.43 -6.55 1.97
N ILE A 164 1.12 -6.76 3.25
CA ILE A 164 1.05 -5.67 4.23
C ILE A 164 2.41 -5.58 4.94
N VAL A 165 3.06 -4.43 4.85
CA VAL A 165 4.22 -4.08 5.68
C VAL A 165 3.75 -3.06 6.73
N ARG A 166 3.87 -3.41 8.01
CA ARG A 166 3.49 -2.53 9.12
C ARG A 166 4.66 -1.64 9.50
N SER A 167 4.86 -0.55 8.76
CA SER A 167 5.96 0.40 8.96
C SER A 167 6.14 0.85 10.41
N GLU A 168 5.04 0.95 11.18
CA GLU A 168 5.07 1.31 12.61
C GLU A 168 5.83 0.33 13.51
N GLU A 169 6.02 -0.91 13.08
CA GLU A 169 6.78 -1.94 13.81
C GLU A 169 8.29 -1.80 13.60
N TYR A 170 8.70 -1.11 12.53
CA TYR A 170 10.10 -0.86 12.19
C TYR A 170 10.48 0.53 12.69
N LYS A 171 11.49 0.62 13.55
CA LYS A 171 11.97 1.90 14.07
C LYS A 171 13.43 2.05 13.73
N LYS A 172 13.78 3.20 13.17
CA LYS A 172 15.16 3.59 12.99
C LYS A 172 15.84 3.63 14.37
N ASP A 173 16.99 2.99 14.48
CA ASP A 173 17.81 3.08 15.68
C ASP A 173 18.28 4.53 15.92
N ASP A 174 18.55 4.86 17.19
CA ASP A 174 19.13 6.16 17.54
C ASP A 174 20.53 6.34 16.92
N ASP A 175 20.89 7.60 16.66
CA ASP A 175 22.13 7.97 15.97
C ASP A 175 23.40 7.40 16.61
N GLU A 176 23.47 7.36 17.94
CA GLU A 176 24.60 6.76 18.66
C GLU A 176 24.70 5.24 18.43
N VAL A 177 23.56 4.55 18.36
CA VAL A 177 23.52 3.12 18.05
C VAL A 177 23.96 2.89 16.61
N LEU A 178 23.44 3.69 15.67
CA LEU A 178 23.81 3.62 14.26
C LEU A 178 25.31 3.85 14.03
N LYS A 179 25.92 4.84 14.69
CA LYS A 179 27.36 5.11 14.60
C LYS A 179 28.24 3.95 15.07
N ASN A 180 27.76 3.16 16.03
CA ASN A 180 28.50 2.01 16.57
C ASN A 180 28.24 0.73 15.76
N ARG A 181 27.05 0.59 15.18
CA ARG A 181 26.61 -0.62 14.46
C ARG A 181 26.97 -0.60 12.97
N LEU A 182 26.86 0.56 12.33
CA LEU A 182 27.12 0.72 10.90
C LEU A 182 28.60 0.96 10.64
N SER A 183 29.08 0.49 9.49
CA SER A 183 30.37 0.97 8.96
C SER A 183 30.30 2.45 8.60
N ALA A 184 31.46 3.11 8.52
CA ALA A 184 31.54 4.51 8.11
C ALA A 184 30.84 4.77 6.75
N LEU A 185 31.01 3.86 5.79
CA LEU A 185 30.36 3.95 4.48
C LEU A 185 28.84 3.82 4.58
N GLN A 186 28.34 2.84 5.34
CA GLN A 186 26.89 2.67 5.56
C GLN A 186 26.27 3.89 6.22
N TYR A 187 26.93 4.45 7.25
CA TYR A 187 26.47 5.66 7.90
C TYR A 187 26.48 6.87 6.94
N ASP A 188 27.57 7.07 6.18
CA ASP A 188 27.66 8.19 5.24
C ASP A 188 26.66 8.07 4.09
N VAL A 189 26.45 6.87 3.56
CA VAL A 189 25.43 6.63 2.53
C VAL A 189 24.05 6.96 3.09
N THR A 190 23.67 6.37 4.22
CA THR A 190 22.30 6.45 4.74
C THR A 190 21.95 7.81 5.35
N MET A 191 22.87 8.45 6.08
CA MET A 191 22.62 9.72 6.78
C MET A 191 23.09 10.95 6.02
N ASN A 192 24.21 10.84 5.29
CA ASN A 192 24.86 11.98 4.63
C ASN A 192 24.67 11.98 3.10
N ALA A 193 23.83 11.09 2.57
CA ALA A 193 23.55 10.93 1.14
C ALA A 193 24.83 10.75 0.29
N ALA A 194 25.82 10.05 0.85
CA ALA A 194 26.96 9.59 0.08
C ALA A 194 26.54 8.47 -0.90
N THR A 195 27.42 8.13 -1.83
CA THR A 195 27.21 7.05 -2.79
C THR A 195 28.42 6.12 -2.77
N GLU A 196 28.17 4.81 -2.61
CA GLU A 196 29.23 3.81 -2.65
C GLU A 196 29.83 3.67 -4.06
N ARG A 197 31.01 3.06 -4.17
CA ARG A 197 31.66 2.89 -5.47
C ARG A 197 30.90 1.89 -6.35
N PRO A 198 30.78 2.15 -7.66
CA PRO A 198 30.17 1.21 -8.58
C PRO A 198 30.99 -0.09 -8.64
N PHE A 199 30.31 -1.23 -8.76
CA PHE A 199 30.83 -2.61 -8.85
C PHE A 199 31.59 -3.12 -7.62
N ASP A 200 32.05 -2.22 -6.74
CA ASP A 200 32.74 -2.52 -5.49
C ASP A 200 31.77 -2.44 -4.31
N ASN A 201 30.71 -3.26 -4.38
CA ASN A 201 29.67 -3.34 -3.36
C ASN A 201 29.03 -4.73 -3.32
N GLU A 202 28.44 -5.06 -2.17
CA GLU A 202 28.01 -6.43 -1.83
C GLU A 202 26.88 -6.95 -2.70
N PHE A 203 25.89 -6.11 -3.03
CA PHE A 203 24.63 -6.58 -3.63
C PHE A 203 24.49 -6.30 -5.11
N ASN A 204 25.44 -5.61 -5.78
CA ASN A 204 25.41 -5.43 -7.23
C ASN A 204 25.16 -6.75 -7.96
N SER A 205 25.97 -7.78 -7.63
CA SER A 205 25.91 -9.10 -8.27
C SER A 205 25.11 -10.15 -7.49
N ASN A 206 24.43 -9.77 -6.41
CA ASN A 206 23.59 -10.70 -5.65
C ASN A 206 22.24 -10.93 -6.35
N PHE A 207 21.90 -12.18 -6.63
CA PHE A 207 20.60 -12.58 -7.20
C PHE A 207 19.98 -13.76 -6.44
N GLU A 208 20.42 -13.98 -5.20
CA GLU A 208 19.83 -14.98 -4.32
C GLU A 208 18.38 -14.61 -3.98
N LYS A 209 17.55 -15.63 -3.72
CA LYS A 209 16.17 -15.44 -3.28
C LYS A 209 16.15 -14.90 -1.85
N GLY A 210 15.40 -13.83 -1.64
CA GLY A 210 15.26 -13.16 -0.35
C GLY A 210 14.63 -11.76 -0.47
N ILE A 211 14.80 -10.97 0.59
CA ILE A 211 14.38 -9.56 0.65
C ILE A 211 15.56 -8.65 0.97
N TYR A 212 15.45 -7.39 0.57
CA TYR A 212 16.36 -6.33 0.96
C TYR A 212 15.62 -5.39 1.91
N VAL A 213 16.17 -5.24 3.11
CA VAL A 213 15.60 -4.40 4.17
C VAL A 213 16.46 -3.17 4.39
N ASP A 214 15.85 -2.10 4.91
CA ASP A 214 16.52 -0.92 5.41
C ASP A 214 17.53 -1.32 6.50
N ILE A 215 18.80 -0.97 6.30
CA ILE A 215 19.86 -1.37 7.24
C ILE A 215 19.73 -0.72 8.64
N THR A 216 18.97 0.37 8.75
CA THR A 216 18.83 1.20 9.95
C THR A 216 17.61 0.84 10.80
N SER A 217 16.55 0.34 10.18
CA SER A 217 15.29 -0.01 10.87
C SER A 217 14.87 -1.48 10.70
N GLY A 218 15.41 -2.17 9.70
CA GLY A 218 14.95 -3.51 9.31
C GLY A 218 13.65 -3.52 8.50
N GLU A 219 13.11 -2.36 8.10
CA GLU A 219 11.90 -2.29 7.27
C GLU A 219 12.15 -2.93 5.89
N PRO A 220 11.31 -3.89 5.43
CA PRO A 220 11.42 -4.45 4.09
C PRO A 220 11.23 -3.40 3.00
N LEU A 221 12.14 -3.32 2.03
CA LEU A 221 12.08 -2.32 0.96
C LEU A 221 11.93 -2.94 -0.44
N PHE A 222 12.68 -4.00 -0.74
CA PHE A 222 12.69 -4.62 -2.08
C PHE A 222 12.66 -6.14 -2.04
N PHE A 223 11.96 -6.74 -2.99
CA PHE A 223 12.05 -8.17 -3.26
C PHE A 223 13.22 -8.49 -4.20
N SER A 224 13.86 -9.63 -3.97
CA SER A 224 14.85 -10.18 -4.92
C SER A 224 14.25 -10.48 -6.31
N THR A 225 12.96 -10.80 -6.39
CA THR A 225 12.23 -11.05 -7.65
C THR A 225 12.07 -9.79 -8.52
N ASP A 226 12.14 -8.61 -7.90
CA ASP A 226 12.10 -7.32 -8.60
C ASP A 226 13.51 -6.77 -8.90
N LYS A 227 14.57 -7.46 -8.48
CA LYS A 227 15.96 -7.12 -8.80
C LYS A 227 16.31 -7.59 -10.22
N PHE A 228 17.06 -6.79 -10.96
CA PHE A 228 17.55 -7.13 -12.29
C PHE A 228 19.00 -6.69 -12.53
N GLU A 229 19.65 -7.31 -13.53
CA GLU A 229 21.00 -6.93 -13.95
C GLU A 229 20.95 -5.66 -14.80
N SER A 230 21.55 -4.58 -14.29
CA SER A 230 21.56 -3.28 -14.97
C SER A 230 22.91 -2.95 -15.62
N GLY A 231 24.01 -3.54 -15.15
CA GLY A 231 25.36 -3.13 -15.54
C GLY A 231 25.78 -1.72 -15.08
N CYS A 232 24.97 -1.04 -14.25
CA CYS A 232 25.29 0.31 -13.75
C CYS A 232 26.33 0.31 -12.62
N GLY A 233 26.52 -0.83 -11.95
CA GLY A 233 27.44 -0.99 -10.82
C GLY A 233 26.79 -0.92 -9.44
N TRP A 234 25.47 -0.81 -9.34
CA TRP A 234 24.72 -0.85 -8.06
C TRP A 234 23.52 -1.80 -8.18
N PRO A 235 23.04 -2.41 -7.08
CA PRO A 235 21.83 -3.22 -7.11
C PRO A 235 20.66 -2.39 -7.65
N SER A 236 19.97 -2.97 -8.63
CA SER A 236 18.91 -2.30 -9.39
C SER A 236 17.61 -3.08 -9.28
N PHE A 237 16.54 -2.39 -8.90
CA PHE A 237 15.19 -2.96 -8.75
C PHE A 237 14.20 -2.27 -9.67
N SER A 238 13.17 -2.98 -10.11
CA SER A 238 12.09 -2.41 -10.94
C SER A 238 11.05 -1.63 -10.11
N LYS A 239 10.84 -2.04 -8.86
CA LYS A 239 9.89 -1.43 -7.91
C LYS A 239 10.23 -1.79 -6.46
N PRO A 240 9.81 -0.96 -5.47
CA PRO A 240 9.78 -1.36 -4.06
C PRO A 240 8.67 -2.40 -3.79
N ILE A 241 8.70 -3.03 -2.61
CA ILE A 241 7.65 -3.98 -2.14
C ILE A 241 6.27 -3.31 -2.17
N GLN A 242 6.20 -2.04 -1.74
CA GLN A 242 5.04 -1.17 -1.85
C GLN A 242 5.51 0.25 -2.15
N LYS A 243 4.67 1.03 -2.84
CA LYS A 243 5.03 2.41 -3.23
C LYS A 243 5.30 3.32 -2.05
N ASP A 244 4.55 3.16 -0.96
CA ASP A 244 4.58 4.05 0.21
C ASP A 244 5.75 3.77 1.17
N LEU A 245 6.56 2.73 0.88
CA LEU A 245 7.76 2.41 1.66
C LEU A 245 8.94 3.31 1.29
N VAL A 246 8.84 4.03 0.17
CA VAL A 246 9.86 5.00 -0.26
C VAL A 246 9.23 6.33 -0.60
N HIS A 247 9.99 7.41 -0.40
CA HIS A 247 9.62 8.73 -0.89
C HIS A 247 10.71 9.31 -1.77
N TYR A 248 10.34 10.33 -2.53
CA TYR A 248 11.16 10.88 -3.60
C TYR A 248 11.51 12.34 -3.30
N LYS A 249 12.75 12.71 -3.57
CA LYS A 249 13.23 14.09 -3.42
C LYS A 249 13.98 14.52 -4.67
N GLU A 250 13.74 15.77 -5.10
CA GLU A 250 14.52 16.34 -6.19
C GLU A 250 15.97 16.55 -5.75
N ASP A 251 16.90 16.01 -6.52
CA ASP A 251 18.34 16.13 -6.29
C ASP A 251 18.99 16.89 -7.47
N LEU A 252 19.53 18.06 -7.17
CA LEU A 252 20.24 18.94 -8.11
C LEU A 252 21.77 18.89 -7.93
N SER A 253 22.26 18.00 -7.08
CA SER A 253 23.70 17.81 -6.88
C SER A 253 24.40 17.41 -8.18
N LEU A 254 25.72 17.67 -8.24
CA LEU A 254 26.57 17.36 -9.39
C LEU A 254 26.10 18.01 -10.72
N GLY A 255 25.27 19.05 -10.65
CA GLY A 255 24.75 19.77 -11.83
C GLY A 255 23.78 18.94 -12.68
N ARG A 256 23.19 17.89 -12.11
CA ARG A 256 22.21 17.02 -12.78
C ARG A 256 20.90 17.06 -12.03
N ARG A 257 19.79 16.94 -12.76
CA ARG A 257 18.48 16.74 -12.16
C ARG A 257 18.21 15.25 -12.04
N ARG A 258 18.14 14.76 -10.81
CA ARG A 258 17.83 13.35 -10.47
C ARG A 258 16.70 13.30 -9.46
N ILE A 259 16.16 12.11 -9.26
CA ILE A 259 15.17 11.83 -8.24
C ILE A 259 15.83 10.93 -7.21
N GLU A 260 16.15 11.49 -6.04
CA GLU A 260 16.62 10.74 -4.87
C GLU A 260 15.48 9.86 -4.36
N VAL A 261 15.83 8.64 -3.95
CA VAL A 261 14.94 7.69 -3.28
C VAL A 261 15.40 7.54 -1.84
N ARG A 262 14.46 7.65 -0.91
CA ARG A 262 14.67 7.47 0.52
C ARG A 262 13.66 6.50 1.09
N SER A 263 13.99 5.79 2.17
CA SER A 263 12.98 5.02 2.90
C SER A 263 12.00 5.99 3.56
N ASN A 264 10.72 5.65 3.54
CA ASN A 264 9.68 6.56 4.01
C ASN A 264 9.69 6.71 5.54
N ASN A 265 9.83 5.60 6.25
CA ASN A 265 9.71 5.57 7.69
C ASN A 265 11.01 6.02 8.42
N ALA A 266 12.18 5.58 7.96
CA ALA A 266 13.47 5.93 8.58
C ALA A 266 14.14 7.18 7.97
N ASP A 267 13.61 7.69 6.86
CA ASP A 267 14.16 8.83 6.10
C ASP A 267 15.67 8.70 5.84
N ILE A 268 16.11 7.53 5.38
CA ILE A 268 17.51 7.31 4.98
C ILE A 268 17.68 7.41 3.48
N HIS A 269 18.83 7.91 3.05
CA HIS A 269 19.21 7.90 1.64
C HIS A 269 19.44 6.45 1.17
N LEU A 270 18.71 6.05 0.13
CA LEU A 270 18.87 4.74 -0.50
C LEU A 270 19.66 4.87 -1.80
N GLY A 271 19.31 5.86 -2.64
CA GLY A 271 19.92 6.06 -3.95
C GLY A 271 19.06 6.94 -4.85
N HIS A 272 18.88 6.53 -6.11
CA HIS A 272 18.12 7.30 -7.10
C HIS A 272 17.24 6.39 -7.97
N VAL A 273 16.16 6.96 -8.52
CA VAL A 273 15.30 6.27 -9.49
C VAL A 273 15.42 6.92 -10.88
N PHE A 274 15.42 6.07 -11.90
CA PHE A 274 15.55 6.45 -13.31
C PHE A 274 14.46 5.78 -14.15
N ASN A 275 14.14 6.36 -15.31
CA ASN A 275 13.15 5.84 -16.26
C ASN A 275 13.80 5.02 -17.39
N ASP A 276 14.95 4.41 -17.12
CA ASP A 276 15.76 3.61 -18.06
C ASP A 276 15.75 2.12 -17.72
N GLY A 277 14.76 1.67 -16.93
CA GLY A 277 14.61 0.27 -16.55
C GLY A 277 13.92 -0.59 -17.62
N PRO A 278 13.84 -1.91 -17.41
CA PRO A 278 13.17 -2.85 -18.32
C PRO A 278 11.69 -2.49 -18.50
N SER A 279 11.27 -2.30 -19.75
CA SER A 279 9.91 -1.88 -20.09
C SER A 279 8.83 -2.85 -19.61
N GLU A 280 9.13 -4.14 -19.64
CA GLU A 280 8.30 -5.25 -19.22
C GLU A 280 8.10 -5.31 -17.69
N LEU A 281 8.97 -4.65 -16.92
CA LEU A 281 8.87 -4.52 -15.46
C LEU A 281 8.35 -3.15 -15.01
N GLY A 282 7.90 -2.30 -15.94
CA GLY A 282 7.36 -0.97 -15.67
C GLY A 282 8.28 0.19 -16.03
N GLY A 283 9.49 -0.07 -16.56
CA GLY A 283 10.39 0.95 -17.11
C GLY A 283 11.18 1.77 -16.08
N LEU A 284 11.00 1.51 -14.79
CA LEU A 284 11.74 2.16 -13.71
C LEU A 284 12.97 1.35 -13.30
N ARG A 285 14.01 2.07 -12.88
CA ARG A 285 15.22 1.50 -12.29
C ARG A 285 15.53 2.23 -10.99
N TYR A 286 15.31 1.55 -9.88
CA TYR A 286 15.72 1.96 -8.54
C TYR A 286 17.18 1.53 -8.35
N CYS A 287 18.10 2.48 -8.53
CA CYS A 287 19.54 2.29 -8.38
C CYS A 287 19.93 2.59 -6.93
N ILE A 288 20.09 1.54 -6.13
CA ILE A 288 20.19 1.63 -4.66
C ILE A 288 21.61 1.31 -4.21
N ASN A 289 22.11 1.97 -3.17
CA ASN A 289 23.38 1.59 -2.55
C ASN A 289 23.21 0.31 -1.74
N SER A 290 24.09 -0.67 -1.92
CA SER A 290 24.18 -1.85 -1.06
C SER A 290 24.40 -1.47 0.40
N ALA A 291 25.21 -0.44 0.65
CA ALA A 291 25.46 0.11 1.99
C ALA A 291 24.21 0.69 2.69
N ALA A 292 23.09 0.88 1.99
CA ALA A 292 21.82 1.27 2.61
C ALA A 292 20.92 0.07 2.93
N LEU A 293 21.30 -1.13 2.51
CA LEU A 293 20.49 -2.33 2.57
C LEU A 293 21.13 -3.41 3.45
N ARG A 294 20.29 -4.31 3.95
CA ARG A 294 20.68 -5.61 4.47
C ARG A 294 19.88 -6.68 3.73
N PHE A 295 20.55 -7.69 3.20
CA PHE A 295 19.89 -8.79 2.51
C PHE A 295 19.50 -9.90 3.50
N ILE A 296 18.27 -10.41 3.38
CA ILE A 296 17.76 -11.54 4.17
C ILE A 296 17.48 -12.69 3.20
N PRO A 297 18.30 -13.75 3.20
CA PRO A 297 18.06 -14.94 2.40
C PRO A 297 16.72 -15.60 2.72
N LEU A 298 16.09 -16.22 1.72
CA LEU A 298 14.77 -16.86 1.84
C LEU A 298 14.69 -17.87 3.00
N ASP A 299 15.75 -18.65 3.23
CA ASP A 299 15.82 -19.64 4.29
C ASP A 299 16.00 -19.05 5.71
N LYS A 300 16.27 -17.74 5.80
CA LYS A 300 16.39 -16.96 7.04
C LYS A 300 15.21 -16.06 7.33
N MET A 301 14.34 -15.82 6.36
CA MET A 301 13.21 -14.90 6.50
C MET A 301 12.29 -15.28 7.67
N GLU A 302 11.96 -16.56 7.85
CA GLU A 302 11.10 -17.01 8.96
C GLU A 302 11.77 -16.75 10.32
N GLU A 303 13.04 -17.16 10.47
CA GLU A 303 13.83 -17.02 11.69
C GLU A 303 13.98 -15.55 12.11
N GLU A 304 14.09 -14.64 11.13
CA GLU A 304 14.28 -13.21 11.34
C GLU A 304 12.97 -12.41 11.41
N GLY A 305 11.80 -13.06 11.42
CA GLY A 305 10.50 -12.40 11.60
C GLY A 305 9.88 -11.82 10.32
N TYR A 306 10.40 -12.19 9.15
CA TYR A 306 9.87 -11.83 7.83
C TYR A 306 9.10 -12.98 7.15
N GLY A 307 8.64 -13.97 7.93
CA GLY A 307 7.90 -15.14 7.44
C GLY A 307 6.67 -14.78 6.59
N TYR A 308 5.99 -13.69 6.96
CA TYR A 308 4.83 -13.17 6.23
C TYR A 308 5.12 -12.71 4.79
N LEU A 309 6.40 -12.56 4.42
CA LEU A 309 6.83 -12.17 3.08
C LEU A 309 7.30 -13.34 2.20
N ILE A 310 7.41 -14.56 2.75
CA ILE A 310 7.99 -15.72 2.05
C ILE A 310 7.21 -16.08 0.78
N GLU A 311 5.88 -15.99 0.81
CA GLU A 311 5.02 -16.32 -0.34
C GLU A 311 5.22 -15.39 -1.55
N TYR A 312 5.82 -14.21 -1.35
CA TYR A 312 6.07 -13.22 -2.40
C TYR A 312 7.45 -13.36 -3.05
N VAL A 313 8.30 -14.24 -2.52
CA VAL A 313 9.69 -14.47 -2.96
C VAL A 313 9.93 -15.90 -3.45
N SER A 314 8.99 -16.81 -3.17
CA SER A 314 9.12 -18.25 -3.42
C SER A 314 9.03 -18.63 -4.89
#